data_AF-A0A838J3V0-F1
#
_entry.id   AF-A0A838J3V0-F1
#
_cell.length_a   1.000
_cell.length_b   1.000
_cell.length_c   1.000
_cell.angle_alpha   90.00
_cell.angle_beta   90.00
_cell.angle_gamma   90.00
#
_symmetry.space_group_name_H-M   'P 1'
#
loop_
_entity.id
_entity.type
_entity.pdbx_description
1 polymer ?
#
loop_
_entity_poly.entity_id
_entity_poly.type
_entity_poly.pdbx_seq_one_letter_code
_entity_poly.pdbx_strand_id
1 'polypeptide(L)'
;MNTQNRIYVTVSPRVRKALELCAALDGSSSASYAANLLSVSVFQDIERSAVLRDLWTQMEHEAVEKGSWEGQQFSPLEKFQGEGVSKKRGSEVKSWFMAGDHPDDYEQGVDTDVSFNNKKSAYLRSKDVSAEGFGTLMQMFKADAYLNKRLRFSAYVRSEEVENWAGLWMRVDGPEGQTLGFDNMQNRSIKGTTDWQQYEIVLDVPQESVQVAFGILLSGSGQVWLSDVQFNEATSDVSTTNMARAGLEQPQNLDFAG
;
A
#
# COMPACT_ATOMS: atom_id res chain seq x y z
N MET A 1 -10.73 -34.34 33.95
CA MET A 1 -9.57 -33.95 33.13
C MET A 1 -9.99 -32.73 32.33
N ASN A 2 -9.44 -31.56 32.67
CA ASN A 2 -9.88 -30.27 32.13
C ASN A 2 -9.03 -29.97 30.88
N THR A 3 -9.64 -30.04 29.71
CA THR A 3 -8.98 -29.73 28.44
C THR A 3 -8.86 -28.21 28.33
N GLN A 4 -7.67 -27.66 28.56
CA GLN A 4 -7.38 -26.25 28.31
C GLN A 4 -7.58 -25.95 26.82
N ASN A 5 -8.59 -25.16 26.49
CA ASN A 5 -8.74 -24.57 25.16
C ASN A 5 -7.58 -23.59 24.93
N ARG A 6 -6.54 -24.05 24.24
CA ARG A 6 -5.50 -23.18 23.71
C ARG A 6 -6.09 -22.39 22.54
N ILE A 7 -6.29 -21.09 22.76
CA ILE A 7 -6.62 -20.13 21.72
C ILE A 7 -5.33 -19.91 20.91
N TYR A 8 -5.33 -20.29 19.63
CA TYR A 8 -4.27 -19.88 18.71
C TYR A 8 -4.61 -18.49 18.18
N VAL A 9 -4.15 -17.46 18.90
CA VAL A 9 -4.09 -16.11 18.34
C VAL A 9 -2.82 -16.07 17.48
N THR A 10 -2.96 -15.86 16.17
CA THR A 10 -1.80 -15.57 15.31
C THR A 10 -1.35 -14.13 15.58
N VAL A 11 -0.71 -13.92 16.73
CA VAL A 11 -0.02 -12.66 17.04
C VAL A 11 1.20 -12.57 16.13
N SER A 12 1.40 -11.40 15.50
CA SER A 12 2.57 -11.16 14.67
C SER A 12 3.85 -11.49 15.43
N PRO A 13 4.93 -11.96 14.76
CA PRO A 13 6.18 -12.31 15.43
C PRO A 13 6.72 -11.18 16.32
N ARG A 14 6.48 -9.92 15.93
CA ARG A 14 6.87 -8.72 16.68
C ARG A 14 6.07 -8.56 17.98
N VAL A 15 4.74 -8.68 17.93
CA VAL A 15 3.91 -8.61 19.15
C VAL A 15 4.19 -9.79 20.07
N ARG A 16 4.41 -10.99 19.52
CA ARG A 16 4.82 -12.16 20.30
C ARG A 16 6.15 -11.91 21.03
N LYS A 17 7.16 -11.39 20.33
CA LYS A 17 8.45 -11.05 20.94
C LYS A 17 8.34 -9.96 21.99
N ALA A 18 7.45 -8.99 21.80
CA ALA A 18 7.21 -7.95 22.80
C ALA A 18 6.48 -8.48 24.05
N LEU A 19 5.53 -9.41 23.88
CA LEU A 19 4.89 -10.11 25.00
C LEU A 19 5.88 -11.04 25.73
N GLU A 20 6.73 -11.76 25.00
CA GLU A 20 7.82 -12.56 25.57
C GLU A 20 8.79 -11.67 26.35
N LEU A 21 9.13 -10.48 25.84
CA LEU A 21 9.95 -9.50 26.53
C LEU A 21 9.28 -9.00 27.81
N CYS A 22 7.99 -8.66 27.78
CA CYS A 22 7.25 -8.24 28.96
C CYS A 22 7.19 -9.35 30.02
N ALA A 23 6.96 -10.60 29.60
CA ALA A 23 6.94 -11.76 30.47
C ALA A 23 8.33 -12.07 31.05
N ALA A 24 9.40 -11.89 30.28
CA ALA A 24 10.78 -12.10 30.74
C ALA A 24 11.26 -11.04 31.75
N LEU A 25 10.61 -9.87 31.81
CA LEU A 25 10.98 -8.77 32.70
C LEU A 25 10.30 -8.83 34.09
N ASP A 26 9.51 -9.88 34.33
CA ASP A 26 8.98 -10.38 35.61
C ASP A 26 8.78 -9.32 36.71
N GLY A 27 7.65 -8.60 36.68
CA GLY A 27 7.22 -7.70 37.74
C GLY A 27 8.08 -6.44 37.99
N SER A 28 9.15 -6.23 37.22
CA SER A 28 9.97 -5.02 37.33
C SER A 28 9.24 -3.76 36.85
N SER A 29 9.71 -2.59 37.29
CA SER A 29 9.25 -1.30 36.76
C SER A 29 9.44 -1.19 35.24
N SER A 30 10.47 -1.85 34.69
CA SER A 30 10.69 -1.99 33.26
C SER A 30 9.64 -2.87 32.56
N ALA A 31 9.16 -3.94 33.20
CA ALA A 31 8.06 -4.76 32.69
C ALA A 31 6.75 -3.96 32.61
N SER A 32 6.46 -3.17 33.65
CA SER A 32 5.28 -2.31 33.69
C SER A 32 5.32 -1.22 32.62
N TYR A 33 6.50 -0.63 32.38
CA TYR A 33 6.71 0.35 31.33
C TYR A 33 6.56 -0.26 29.92
N ALA A 34 7.14 -1.44 29.68
CA ALA A 34 7.02 -2.14 28.41
C ALA A 34 5.57 -2.57 28.12
N ALA A 35 4.84 -3.05 29.14
CA ALA A 35 3.42 -3.36 29.02
C ALA A 35 2.57 -2.12 28.73
N ASN A 36 2.90 -0.97 29.34
CA ASN A 36 2.23 0.29 29.06
C ASN A 36 2.46 0.76 27.61
N LEU A 37 3.70 0.67 27.11
CA LEU A 37 4.00 1.02 25.70
C LEU A 37 3.23 0.14 24.71
N LEU A 38 3.13 -1.16 24.99
CA LEU A 38 2.31 -2.07 24.18
C LEU A 38 0.84 -1.72 24.24
N SER A 39 0.31 -1.44 25.43
CA SER A 39 -1.08 -1.03 25.60
C SER A 39 -1.39 0.25 24.84
N VAL A 40 -0.51 1.25 24.89
CA VAL A 40 -0.67 2.52 24.17
C VAL A 40 -0.62 2.30 22.66
N SER A 41 0.31 1.49 22.15
CA SER A 41 0.40 1.17 20.72
C SER A 41 -0.86 0.47 20.23
N VAL A 42 -1.34 -0.53 20.97
CA VAL A 42 -2.58 -1.25 20.63
C VAL A 42 -3.79 -0.31 20.69
N PHE A 43 -3.85 0.57 21.69
CA PHE A 43 -4.94 1.53 21.82
C PHE A 43 -4.95 2.55 20.66
N GLN A 44 -3.79 3.03 20.22
CA GLN A 44 -3.67 3.90 19.05
C GLN A 44 -4.16 3.21 17.77
N ASP A 45 -3.82 1.94 17.57
CA ASP A 45 -4.29 1.17 16.40
C ASP A 45 -5.81 0.91 16.47
N ILE A 46 -6.34 0.64 17.67
CA ILE A 46 -7.78 0.55 17.90
C ILE A 46 -8.45 1.89 17.57
N GLU A 47 -7.93 3.01 18.07
CA GLU A 47 -8.48 4.34 17.84
C GLU A 47 -8.52 4.77 16.38
N ARG A 48 -7.59 4.26 15.55
CA ARG A 48 -7.57 4.53 14.10
C ARG A 48 -8.71 3.87 13.34
N SER A 49 -9.34 2.84 13.89
CA SER A 49 -10.46 2.13 13.27
C SER A 49 -11.77 2.39 14.01
N ALA A 50 -12.76 2.99 13.34
CA ALA A 50 -14.10 3.19 13.93
C ALA A 50 -14.73 1.87 14.41
N VAL A 51 -14.56 0.79 13.65
CA VAL A 51 -15.09 -0.54 14.00
C VAL A 51 -14.38 -1.14 15.22
N LEU A 52 -13.06 -1.00 15.30
CA LEU A 52 -12.31 -1.51 16.45
C LEU A 52 -12.59 -0.68 17.71
N ARG A 53 -12.77 0.64 17.57
CA ARG A 53 -13.23 1.51 18.67
C ARG A 53 -14.57 1.06 19.21
N ASP A 54 -15.57 0.89 18.35
CA ASP A 54 -16.91 0.50 18.79
C ASP A 54 -16.90 -0.87 19.49
N LEU A 55 -16.12 -1.82 18.94
CA LEU A 55 -15.95 -3.15 19.54
C LEU A 55 -15.22 -3.08 20.89
N TRP A 56 -14.15 -2.28 20.98
CA TRP A 56 -13.39 -2.07 22.20
C TRP A 56 -14.25 -1.43 23.30
N THR A 57 -15.03 -0.39 22.95
CA THR A 57 -15.97 0.26 23.86
C THR A 57 -17.04 -0.73 24.36
N GLN A 58 -17.57 -1.60 23.49
CA GLN A 58 -18.48 -2.66 23.92
C GLN A 58 -17.81 -3.63 24.90
N MET A 59 -16.57 -4.04 24.62
CA MET A 59 -15.80 -4.92 25.51
C MET A 59 -15.55 -4.27 26.87
N GLU A 60 -15.21 -2.98 26.91
CA GLU A 60 -15.04 -2.22 28.15
C GLU A 60 -16.34 -2.15 28.95
N HIS A 61 -17.47 -1.84 28.32
CA HIS A 61 -18.77 -1.82 28.98
C HIS A 61 -19.12 -3.17 29.61
N GLU A 62 -18.95 -4.26 28.87
CA GLU A 62 -19.22 -5.60 29.40
C GLU A 62 -18.28 -5.99 30.54
N ALA A 63 -17.00 -5.63 30.46
CA ALA A 63 -16.02 -5.89 31.50
C ALA A 63 -16.33 -5.11 32.79
N VAL A 64 -16.78 -3.85 32.66
CA VAL A 64 -17.21 -3.00 33.78
C VAL A 64 -18.46 -3.57 34.45
N GLU A 65 -19.46 -4.00 33.67
CA GLU A 65 -20.68 -4.63 34.21
C GLU A 65 -20.39 -5.93 34.95
N LYS A 66 -19.42 -6.71 34.47
CA LYS A 66 -19.05 -8.02 35.05
C LYS A 66 -17.97 -7.92 36.13
N GLY A 67 -17.31 -6.77 36.26
CA GLY A 67 -16.18 -6.57 37.17
C GLY A 67 -14.95 -7.43 36.86
N SER A 68 -14.84 -7.98 35.64
CA SER A 68 -13.76 -8.87 35.21
C SER A 68 -13.58 -8.82 33.70
N TRP A 69 -12.32 -8.80 33.27
CA TRP A 69 -11.92 -9.00 31.87
C TRP A 69 -11.81 -10.48 31.49
N GLU A 70 -11.80 -11.37 32.48
CA GLU A 70 -11.69 -12.82 32.30
C GLU A 70 -13.08 -13.46 32.45
N GLY A 71 -13.67 -13.89 31.33
CA GLY A 71 -14.97 -14.54 31.24
C GLY A 71 -15.09 -15.35 29.95
N GLN A 72 -15.93 -16.40 29.97
CA GLN A 72 -16.07 -17.49 28.98
C GLN A 72 -15.59 -17.17 27.55
N GLN A 73 -14.82 -18.12 26.99
CA GLN A 73 -14.34 -18.15 25.61
C GLN A 73 -15.29 -17.41 24.67
N PHE A 74 -14.86 -16.20 24.29
CA PHE A 74 -15.61 -15.33 23.40
C PHE A 74 -16.03 -16.17 22.20
N SER A 75 -17.34 -16.14 21.90
CA SER A 75 -17.85 -16.84 20.73
C SER A 75 -16.98 -16.43 19.54
N PRO A 76 -16.57 -17.37 18.66
CA PRO A 76 -15.86 -17.00 17.45
C PRO A 76 -16.59 -15.84 16.78
N LEU A 77 -15.85 -14.99 16.08
CA LEU A 77 -16.34 -13.85 15.28
C LEU A 77 -17.55 -14.19 14.37
N GLU A 78 -17.91 -15.47 14.26
CA GLU A 78 -19.14 -16.03 13.69
C GLU A 78 -20.46 -15.46 14.25
N LYS A 79 -20.55 -15.04 15.52
CA LYS A 79 -21.81 -14.48 16.09
C LYS A 79 -21.96 -12.97 15.99
N PHE A 80 -20.89 -12.24 15.72
CA PHE A 80 -20.98 -10.86 15.24
C PHE A 80 -21.17 -10.87 13.72
N GLN A 81 -22.25 -11.49 13.28
CA GLN A 81 -22.97 -11.03 12.09
C GLN A 81 -23.79 -9.81 12.53
N GLY A 82 -23.11 -8.75 12.98
CA GLY A 82 -23.65 -7.42 12.75
C GLY A 82 -23.94 -7.34 11.27
N GLU A 83 -25.12 -6.82 10.89
CA GLU A 83 -25.53 -6.57 9.52
C GLU A 83 -24.29 -6.34 8.67
N GLY A 84 -23.96 -7.32 7.83
CA GLY A 84 -22.64 -7.39 7.27
C GLY A 84 -22.31 -6.05 6.64
N VAL A 85 -21.38 -5.31 7.26
CA VAL A 85 -20.34 -4.74 6.45
C VAL A 85 -19.60 -5.98 5.97
N SER A 86 -20.15 -6.58 4.91
CA SER A 86 -19.37 -6.96 3.76
C SER A 86 -18.42 -5.80 3.59
N LYS A 87 -17.25 -5.87 4.24
CA LYS A 87 -16.09 -5.10 3.87
C LYS A 87 -15.84 -5.69 2.51
N LYS A 88 -16.51 -5.12 1.51
CA LYS A 88 -16.71 -5.74 0.21
C LYS A 88 -15.32 -6.20 -0.15
N ARG A 89 -15.13 -7.51 -0.35
CA ARG A 89 -14.03 -7.93 -1.21
C ARG A 89 -14.23 -7.07 -2.44
N GLY A 90 -13.34 -6.07 -2.60
CA GLY A 90 -13.43 -5.18 -3.73
C GLY A 90 -13.53 -6.09 -4.93
N SER A 91 -14.53 -5.87 -5.77
CA SER A 91 -14.60 -6.65 -7.00
C SER A 91 -13.24 -6.56 -7.68
N GLU A 92 -12.74 -7.68 -8.19
CA GLU A 92 -11.49 -7.72 -8.94
C GLU A 92 -11.43 -6.52 -9.89
N VAL A 93 -10.34 -5.75 -9.85
CA VAL A 93 -10.18 -4.60 -10.73
C VAL A 93 -9.98 -5.14 -12.15
N LYS A 94 -11.09 -5.26 -12.89
CA LYS A 94 -11.13 -5.89 -14.21
C LYS A 94 -10.02 -5.34 -15.12
N SER A 95 -9.30 -6.25 -15.78
CA SER A 95 -8.17 -5.97 -16.68
C SER A 95 -6.91 -5.42 -16.02
N TRP A 96 -6.92 -5.13 -14.72
CA TRP A 96 -5.71 -4.87 -13.94
C TRP A 96 -5.24 -6.17 -13.28
N PHE A 97 -3.93 -6.30 -13.10
CA PHE A 97 -3.35 -7.47 -12.47
C PHE A 97 -2.28 -7.08 -11.46
N MET A 98 -2.01 -7.99 -10.52
CA MET A 98 -0.97 -7.86 -9.52
C MET A 98 0.36 -8.37 -10.07
N ALA A 99 1.42 -7.63 -9.81
CA ALA A 99 2.81 -8.03 -10.04
C ALA A 99 3.70 -7.44 -8.94
N GLY A 100 5.02 -7.64 -9.03
CA GLY A 100 6.00 -7.16 -8.05
C GLY A 100 7.02 -8.23 -7.73
N ASP A 101 7.95 -7.92 -6.83
CA ASP A 101 8.88 -8.93 -6.29
C ASP A 101 8.26 -9.73 -5.13
N HIS A 102 7.24 -9.17 -4.44
CA HIS A 102 6.49 -9.81 -3.36
C HIS A 102 4.97 -9.61 -3.52
N PRO A 103 4.36 -9.91 -4.68
CA PRO A 103 2.95 -9.59 -4.94
C PRO A 103 1.98 -10.27 -3.97
N ASP A 104 2.36 -11.43 -3.42
CA ASP A 104 1.54 -12.19 -2.47
C ASP A 104 1.39 -11.51 -1.11
N ASP A 105 2.27 -10.55 -0.77
CA ASP A 105 2.19 -9.77 0.47
C ASP A 105 1.19 -8.63 0.37
N TYR A 106 0.60 -8.41 -0.82
CA TYR A 106 -0.32 -7.32 -1.10
C TYR A 106 -1.68 -7.83 -1.57
N GLU A 107 -2.68 -6.98 -1.41
CA GLU A 107 -4.02 -7.19 -1.95
C GLU A 107 -4.52 -5.92 -2.65
N GLN A 108 -5.46 -6.14 -3.57
CA GLN A 108 -6.06 -5.08 -4.38
C GLN A 108 -7.58 -5.25 -4.43
N GLY A 109 -8.25 -4.19 -4.83
CA GLY A 109 -9.67 -4.22 -5.10
C GLY A 109 -10.21 -2.84 -5.47
N VAL A 110 -11.52 -2.78 -5.71
CA VAL A 110 -12.24 -1.51 -5.88
C VAL A 110 -12.86 -1.09 -4.54
N ASP A 111 -12.56 0.13 -4.12
CA ASP A 111 -13.19 0.79 -2.98
C ASP A 111 -14.28 1.75 -3.50
N THR A 112 -15.52 1.52 -3.05
CA THR A 112 -16.67 2.37 -3.42
C THR A 112 -16.91 3.51 -2.46
N ASP A 113 -16.32 3.43 -1.26
CA ASP A 113 -16.59 4.36 -0.16
C ASP A 113 -15.50 5.43 -0.13
N VAL A 114 -14.27 5.06 -0.46
CA VAL A 114 -13.17 5.99 -0.73
C VAL A 114 -13.18 6.36 -2.22
N SER A 115 -13.86 7.45 -2.56
CA SER A 115 -13.98 7.95 -3.93
C SER A 115 -13.25 9.29 -4.12
N PHE A 116 -12.91 9.59 -5.37
CA PHE A 116 -12.41 10.90 -5.79
C PHE A 116 -13.34 11.45 -6.86
N ASN A 117 -13.91 12.65 -6.65
CA ASN A 117 -14.85 13.29 -7.59
C ASN A 117 -15.99 12.37 -8.06
N ASN A 118 -16.61 11.63 -7.13
CA ASN A 118 -17.66 10.64 -7.39
C ASN A 118 -17.23 9.46 -8.30
N LYS A 119 -15.93 9.30 -8.56
CA LYS A 119 -15.37 8.13 -9.25
C LYS A 119 -14.88 7.13 -8.20
N LYS A 120 -15.15 5.84 -8.46
CA LYS A 120 -14.60 4.73 -7.66
C LYS A 120 -13.07 4.79 -7.66
N SER A 121 -12.46 4.23 -6.63
CA SER A 121 -11.01 4.06 -6.59
C SER A 121 -10.63 2.58 -6.63
N ALA A 122 -9.47 2.28 -7.21
CA ALA A 122 -8.80 1.03 -6.94
C ALA A 122 -7.87 1.22 -5.75
N TYR A 123 -7.65 0.20 -4.94
CA TYR A 123 -6.66 0.23 -3.87
C TYR A 123 -5.60 -0.85 -4.07
N LEU A 124 -4.44 -0.58 -3.47
CA LEU A 124 -3.35 -1.52 -3.24
C LEU A 124 -2.92 -1.38 -1.78
N ARG A 125 -2.93 -2.48 -1.04
CA ARG A 125 -2.61 -2.50 0.40
C ARG A 125 -1.71 -3.69 0.75
N SER A 126 -0.77 -3.49 1.66
CA SER A 126 -0.02 -4.57 2.32
C SER A 126 -0.93 -5.39 3.25
N LYS A 127 -0.85 -6.72 3.19
CA LYS A 127 -1.62 -7.61 4.07
C LYS A 127 -1.12 -7.63 5.51
N ASP A 128 0.16 -7.33 5.72
CA ASP A 128 0.81 -7.30 7.03
C ASP A 128 1.76 -6.07 7.11
N VAL A 129 1.99 -5.60 8.32
CA VAL A 129 2.97 -4.54 8.64
C VAL A 129 4.42 -4.98 8.39
N SER A 130 4.67 -6.29 8.27
CA SER A 130 5.98 -6.84 7.91
C SER A 130 6.17 -7.06 6.40
N ALA A 131 5.34 -6.47 5.54
CA ALA A 131 5.50 -6.63 4.09
C ALA A 131 6.91 -6.18 3.66
N GLU A 132 7.65 -7.09 3.03
CA GLU A 132 8.95 -6.82 2.44
C GLU A 132 8.79 -6.61 0.92
N GLY A 133 9.76 -5.97 0.26
CA GLY A 133 9.68 -5.69 -1.17
C GLY A 133 8.54 -4.77 -1.60
N PHE A 134 7.94 -5.03 -2.76
CA PHE A 134 6.85 -4.24 -3.34
C PHE A 134 5.83 -5.08 -4.10
N GLY A 135 4.59 -4.59 -4.09
CA GLY A 135 3.51 -5.01 -4.97
C GLY A 135 3.13 -3.89 -5.93
N THR A 136 2.59 -4.24 -7.10
CA THR A 136 2.00 -3.29 -8.03
C THR A 136 0.68 -3.78 -8.59
N LEU A 137 -0.27 -2.86 -8.66
CA LEU A 137 -1.50 -3.01 -9.43
C LEU A 137 -1.27 -2.32 -10.77
N MET A 138 -1.28 -3.09 -11.85
CA MET A 138 -0.83 -2.60 -13.16
C MET A 138 -1.67 -3.07 -14.34
N GLN A 139 -1.47 -2.37 -15.46
CA GLN A 139 -1.97 -2.70 -16.78
C GLN A 139 -0.91 -2.54 -17.84
N MET A 140 -1.18 -3.12 -19.00
CA MET A 140 -0.37 -2.93 -20.19
C MET A 140 -1.27 -2.72 -21.40
N PHE A 141 -0.83 -1.87 -22.34
CA PHE A 141 -1.52 -1.64 -23.61
C PHE A 141 -0.50 -1.42 -24.73
N LYS A 142 -0.94 -1.61 -25.97
CA LYS A 142 -0.06 -1.45 -27.13
C LYS A 142 0.28 0.03 -27.36
N ALA A 143 1.50 0.30 -27.80
CA ALA A 143 1.99 1.66 -28.01
C ALA A 143 1.47 2.34 -29.29
N ASP A 144 0.77 1.64 -30.19
CA ASP A 144 0.43 2.09 -31.55
C ASP A 144 -0.17 3.52 -31.62
N ALA A 145 -1.07 3.85 -30.71
CA ALA A 145 -1.75 5.16 -30.70
C ALA A 145 -0.84 6.32 -30.24
N TYR A 146 0.33 6.00 -29.69
CA TYR A 146 1.25 6.92 -29.03
C TYR A 146 2.64 6.98 -29.65
N LEU A 147 2.90 6.25 -30.75
CA LEU A 147 4.20 6.27 -31.43
C LEU A 147 4.59 7.70 -31.86
N ASN A 148 5.85 8.06 -31.59
CA ASN A 148 6.45 9.39 -31.76
C ASN A 148 5.76 10.51 -30.97
N LYS A 149 5.06 10.17 -29.90
CA LYS A 149 4.42 11.16 -29.02
C LYS A 149 5.09 11.18 -27.66
N ARG A 150 4.88 12.28 -26.95
CA ARG A 150 5.13 12.38 -25.52
C ARG A 150 3.85 12.03 -24.78
N LEU A 151 3.91 11.00 -23.95
CA LEU A 151 2.77 10.46 -23.23
C LEU A 151 2.81 10.91 -21.78
N ARG A 152 1.74 11.56 -21.33
CA ARG A 152 1.48 11.86 -19.92
C ARG A 152 0.53 10.83 -19.35
N PHE A 153 1.01 10.06 -18.37
CA PHE A 153 0.19 9.26 -17.47
C PHE A 153 -0.06 10.07 -16.20
N SER A 154 -1.32 10.27 -15.82
CA SER A 154 -1.66 10.95 -14.57
C SER A 154 -2.78 10.24 -13.83
N ALA A 155 -2.79 10.39 -12.50
CA ALA A 155 -3.85 9.89 -11.65
C ALA A 155 -3.89 10.66 -10.33
N TYR A 156 -5.03 10.61 -9.65
CA TYR A 156 -5.13 11.03 -8.26
C TYR A 156 -4.79 9.86 -7.36
N VAL A 157 -3.93 10.11 -6.38
CA VAL A 157 -3.50 9.13 -5.39
C VAL A 157 -3.74 9.68 -4.00
N ARG A 158 -4.32 8.83 -3.15
CA ARG A 158 -4.40 9.02 -1.70
C ARG A 158 -3.57 7.93 -1.02
N SER A 159 -2.89 8.24 0.07
CA SER A 159 -2.13 7.25 0.84
C SER A 159 -2.51 7.22 2.30
N GLU A 160 -2.35 6.06 2.92
CA GLU A 160 -2.49 5.85 4.36
C GLU A 160 -1.30 5.03 4.84
N GLU A 161 -0.57 5.59 5.80
CA GLU A 161 0.50 4.90 6.56
C GLU A 161 1.56 4.21 5.67
N VAL A 162 1.91 4.83 4.54
CA VAL A 162 2.98 4.31 3.68
C VAL A 162 4.33 4.50 4.36
N GLU A 163 4.91 3.42 4.90
CA GLU A 163 6.15 3.50 5.69
C GLU A 163 7.40 3.68 4.82
N ASN A 164 7.53 2.89 3.74
CA ASN A 164 8.70 2.96 2.88
C ASN A 164 8.46 3.95 1.72
N TRP A 165 7.71 3.54 0.69
CA TRP A 165 7.28 4.45 -0.37
C TRP A 165 6.21 3.83 -1.29
N ALA A 166 5.46 4.71 -1.95
CA ALA A 166 4.58 4.38 -3.05
C ALA A 166 4.79 5.36 -4.22
N GLY A 167 4.28 5.01 -5.39
CA GLY A 167 4.37 5.87 -6.56
C GLY A 167 3.57 5.33 -7.74
N LEU A 168 3.21 6.23 -8.65
CA LEU A 168 2.89 5.80 -10.01
C LEU A 168 4.16 5.28 -10.68
N TRP A 169 3.99 4.42 -11.67
CA TRP A 169 5.08 4.04 -12.55
C TRP A 169 4.59 3.87 -13.99
N MET A 170 5.49 4.11 -14.93
CA MET A 170 5.29 3.85 -16.35
C MET A 170 6.58 3.35 -16.98
N ARG A 171 6.47 2.39 -17.88
CA ARG A 171 7.56 1.86 -18.69
C ARG A 171 7.11 1.75 -20.15
N VAL A 172 7.95 2.24 -21.04
CA VAL A 172 7.79 2.09 -22.49
C VAL A 172 8.75 0.99 -22.94
N ASP A 173 8.19 -0.07 -23.51
CA ASP A 173 8.91 -1.27 -23.93
C ASP A 173 8.99 -1.32 -25.47
N GLY A 174 10.19 -1.57 -25.98
CA GLY A 174 10.51 -1.79 -27.39
C GLY A 174 10.57 -3.28 -27.75
N PRO A 175 11.14 -3.62 -28.93
CA PRO A 175 11.32 -5.00 -29.35
C PRO A 175 12.22 -5.76 -28.38
N GLU A 176 12.04 -7.08 -28.32
CA GLU A 176 12.89 -7.98 -27.51
C GLU A 176 12.95 -7.64 -26.00
N GLY A 177 11.95 -6.90 -25.48
CA GLY A 177 11.88 -6.54 -24.06
C GLY A 177 12.80 -5.38 -23.66
N GLN A 178 13.33 -4.63 -24.64
CA GLN A 178 14.12 -3.43 -24.36
C GLN A 178 13.27 -2.36 -23.66
N THR A 179 13.73 -1.83 -22.53
CA THR A 179 13.11 -0.65 -21.91
C THR A 179 13.61 0.63 -22.59
N LEU A 180 12.71 1.36 -23.22
CA LEU A 180 12.99 2.62 -23.93
C LEU A 180 12.74 3.86 -23.05
N GLY A 181 11.84 3.73 -22.07
CA GLY A 181 11.55 4.79 -21.10
C GLY A 181 11.05 4.18 -19.80
N PHE A 182 11.41 4.78 -18.67
CA PHE A 182 11.01 4.29 -17.37
C PHE A 182 10.97 5.40 -16.34
N ASP A 183 9.92 5.47 -15.54
CA ASP A 183 9.82 6.29 -14.34
C ASP A 183 8.95 5.54 -13.34
N ASN A 184 9.40 5.46 -12.09
CA ASN A 184 8.66 4.84 -10.99
C ASN A 184 8.40 5.78 -9.82
N MET A 185 8.67 7.08 -10.00
CA MET A 185 8.57 8.12 -8.99
C MET A 185 9.39 7.89 -7.71
N GLN A 186 10.38 6.99 -7.68
CA GLN A 186 11.11 6.73 -6.43
C GLN A 186 11.82 7.98 -5.89
N ASN A 187 12.33 8.83 -6.77
CA ASN A 187 12.92 10.14 -6.45
C ASN A 187 11.87 11.22 -6.11
N ARG A 188 10.57 10.93 -6.27
CA ARG A 188 9.41 11.79 -6.00
C ARG A 188 8.34 11.01 -5.21
N SER A 189 8.80 10.21 -4.25
CA SER A 189 7.98 9.16 -3.61
C SER A 189 6.84 9.72 -2.76
N ILE A 190 5.74 8.97 -2.72
CA ILE A 190 4.62 9.18 -1.82
C ILE A 190 4.92 8.43 -0.51
N LYS A 191 4.76 9.12 0.63
CA LYS A 191 5.07 8.58 1.97
C LYS A 191 4.04 9.03 2.99
N GLY A 192 3.85 8.22 4.02
CA GLY A 192 2.92 8.48 5.12
C GLY A 192 1.47 8.54 4.65
N THR A 193 0.68 9.34 5.34
CA THR A 193 -0.75 9.56 5.05
C THR A 193 -0.92 10.89 4.34
N THR A 194 -1.55 10.86 3.17
CA THR A 194 -1.88 12.05 2.38
C THR A 194 -3.33 12.00 1.96
N ASP A 195 -3.96 13.18 1.80
CA ASP A 195 -5.22 13.27 1.05
C ASP A 195 -4.94 13.15 -0.46
N TRP A 196 -6.00 13.11 -1.27
CA TRP A 196 -5.91 13.02 -2.73
C TRP A 196 -5.01 14.11 -3.31
N GLN A 197 -3.93 13.68 -3.97
CA GLN A 197 -3.04 14.53 -4.74
C GLN A 197 -2.90 13.98 -6.16
N GLN A 198 -2.74 14.88 -7.13
CA GLN A 198 -2.48 14.46 -8.50
C GLN A 198 -0.98 14.19 -8.68
N TYR A 199 -0.67 13.05 -9.28
CA TYR A 199 0.67 12.68 -9.69
C TYR A 199 0.69 12.36 -11.17
N GLU A 200 1.85 12.52 -11.79
CA GLU A 200 2.01 12.30 -13.22
C GLU A 200 3.41 11.84 -13.59
N ILE A 201 3.49 11.12 -14.70
CA ILE A 201 4.71 10.64 -15.36
C ILE A 201 4.63 11.05 -16.82
N VAL A 202 5.74 11.55 -17.36
CA VAL A 202 5.84 11.99 -18.75
C VAL A 202 7.02 11.28 -19.42
N LEU A 203 6.72 10.36 -20.33
CA LEU A 203 7.73 9.63 -21.11
C LEU A 203 7.52 9.84 -22.61
N ASP A 204 8.61 9.86 -23.36
CA ASP A 204 8.57 9.76 -24.82
C ASP A 204 8.26 8.31 -25.23
N VAL A 205 7.51 8.14 -26.31
CA VAL A 205 7.15 6.85 -26.89
C VAL A 205 7.77 6.76 -28.30
N PRO A 206 9.01 6.24 -28.43
CA PRO A 206 9.69 6.13 -29.71
C PRO A 206 8.93 5.29 -30.74
N GLN A 207 9.24 5.45 -32.04
CA GLN A 207 8.60 4.74 -33.15
C GLN A 207 8.66 3.20 -33.01
N GLU A 208 9.72 2.69 -32.41
CA GLU A 208 9.98 1.27 -32.17
C GLU A 208 9.24 0.71 -30.95
N SER A 209 8.50 1.54 -30.20
CA SER A 209 7.76 1.09 -29.01
C SER A 209 6.71 0.05 -29.38
N VAL A 210 6.61 -1.00 -28.58
CA VAL A 210 5.66 -2.11 -28.74
C VAL A 210 4.55 -2.02 -27.70
N GLN A 211 4.90 -1.74 -26.45
CA GLN A 211 3.98 -1.78 -25.33
C GLN A 211 4.28 -0.68 -24.31
N VAL A 212 3.25 -0.22 -23.63
CA VAL A 212 3.36 0.61 -22.43
C VAL A 212 2.82 -0.17 -21.25
N ALA A 213 3.62 -0.30 -20.19
CA ALA A 213 3.24 -0.87 -18.91
C ALA A 213 3.16 0.26 -17.87
N PHE A 214 2.13 0.24 -17.03
CA PHE A 214 1.91 1.32 -16.06
C PHE A 214 1.11 0.84 -14.86
N GLY A 215 1.17 1.60 -13.77
CA GLY A 215 0.30 1.36 -12.62
C GLY A 215 0.68 2.17 -11.41
N ILE A 216 0.26 1.68 -10.26
CA ILE A 216 0.68 2.15 -8.94
C ILE A 216 1.42 1.02 -8.23
N LEU A 217 2.49 1.36 -7.53
CA LEU A 217 3.25 0.44 -6.70
C LEU A 217 3.22 0.90 -5.24
N LEU A 218 3.32 -0.07 -4.34
CA LEU A 218 3.52 0.13 -2.91
C LEU A 218 4.68 -0.77 -2.48
N SER A 219 5.69 -0.17 -1.85
CA SER A 219 6.77 -0.89 -1.19
C SER A 219 6.62 -0.78 0.32
N GLY A 220 6.74 -1.91 1.01
CA GLY A 220 6.54 -2.01 2.44
C GLY A 220 5.07 -1.93 2.86
N SER A 221 4.87 -1.62 4.13
CA SER A 221 3.53 -1.48 4.72
C SER A 221 2.83 -0.19 4.28
N GLY A 222 1.49 -0.26 4.24
CA GLY A 222 0.61 0.88 3.99
C GLY A 222 -0.53 0.56 3.02
N GLN A 223 -1.24 1.60 2.62
CA GLN A 223 -2.30 1.53 1.63
C GLN A 223 -2.27 2.75 0.71
N VAL A 224 -2.54 2.51 -0.58
CA VAL A 224 -2.75 3.57 -1.56
C VAL A 224 -4.04 3.33 -2.33
N TRP A 225 -4.73 4.43 -2.64
CA TRP A 225 -5.86 4.43 -3.57
C TRP A 225 -5.48 5.19 -4.82
N LEU A 226 -5.93 4.68 -5.97
CA LEU A 226 -5.73 5.23 -7.30
C LEU A 226 -7.11 5.55 -7.88
N SER A 227 -7.31 6.78 -8.37
CA SER A 227 -8.54 7.17 -9.07
C SER A 227 -8.24 8.15 -10.21
N ASP A 228 -9.22 8.29 -11.10
CA ASP A 228 -9.18 9.18 -12.27
C ASP A 228 -7.89 9.05 -13.10
N VAL A 229 -7.56 7.81 -13.46
CA VAL A 229 -6.41 7.47 -14.31
C VAL A 229 -6.62 7.98 -15.73
N GLN A 230 -5.66 8.76 -16.24
CA GLN A 230 -5.73 9.39 -17.55
C GLN A 230 -4.41 9.26 -18.31
N PHE A 231 -4.56 9.13 -19.63
CA PHE A 231 -3.48 9.24 -20.60
C PHE A 231 -3.78 10.40 -21.54
N ASN A 232 -2.83 11.32 -21.67
CA ASN A 232 -2.94 12.44 -22.59
C ASN A 232 -1.62 12.62 -23.35
N GLU A 233 -1.71 13.10 -24.58
CA GLU A 233 -0.54 13.57 -25.31
C GLU A 233 -0.04 14.86 -24.65
N ALA A 234 1.23 14.88 -24.25
CA ALA A 234 1.91 16.06 -23.77
C ALA A 234 2.64 16.74 -24.93
N THR A 235 2.70 18.05 -24.88
CA THR A 235 3.45 18.86 -25.84
C THR A 235 4.95 18.76 -25.57
N SER A 236 5.77 19.07 -26.59
CA SER A 236 7.22 18.90 -26.53
C SER A 236 7.94 19.85 -25.57
N ASP A 237 7.29 20.92 -25.13
CA ASP A 237 7.78 21.87 -24.11
C ASP A 237 7.70 21.29 -22.67
N VAL A 238 6.91 20.24 -22.45
CA VAL A 238 6.83 19.56 -21.15
C VAL A 238 8.02 18.63 -20.99
N SER A 239 8.92 18.90 -20.04
CA SER A 239 10.07 18.02 -19.78
C SER A 239 9.64 16.60 -19.40
N THR A 240 10.40 15.61 -19.88
CA THR A 240 10.19 14.21 -19.51
C THR A 240 10.59 13.97 -18.07
N THR A 241 9.93 13.01 -17.41
CA THR A 241 10.30 12.51 -16.08
C THR A 241 11.14 11.24 -16.14
N ASN A 242 11.65 10.88 -17.33
CA ASN A 242 12.38 9.64 -17.58
C ASN A 242 13.57 9.45 -16.63
N MET A 243 13.58 8.32 -15.95
CA MET A 243 14.59 7.85 -15.01
C MET A 243 15.48 6.76 -15.61
N ALA A 244 15.14 6.21 -16.78
CA ALA A 244 16.08 5.38 -17.52
C ALA A 244 17.33 6.23 -17.79
N ARG A 245 18.52 5.73 -17.43
CA ARG A 245 19.78 6.45 -17.63
C ARG A 245 19.87 6.88 -19.09
N ALA A 246 19.65 8.16 -19.36
CA ALA A 246 20.16 8.75 -20.58
C ALA A 246 21.68 8.61 -20.51
N GLY A 247 22.26 7.93 -21.49
CA GLY A 247 23.70 8.05 -21.72
C GLY A 247 24.04 9.54 -21.85
N LEU A 248 25.25 9.92 -21.48
CA LEU A 248 25.69 11.29 -21.75
C LEU A 248 25.57 11.56 -23.26
N GLU A 249 24.91 12.65 -23.65
CA GLU A 249 24.81 13.02 -25.07
C GLU A 249 26.18 13.24 -25.70
N GLN A 250 27.13 13.70 -24.89
CA GLN A 250 28.53 13.85 -25.24
C GLN A 250 29.41 13.47 -24.05
N PRO A 251 30.65 12.99 -24.26
CA PRO A 251 31.58 12.78 -23.16
C PRO A 251 31.77 14.07 -22.36
N GLN A 252 31.55 14.01 -21.05
CA GLN A 252 31.78 15.12 -20.13
C GLN A 252 33.06 14.87 -19.32
N ASN A 253 33.63 15.95 -18.76
CA ASN A 253 34.81 15.89 -17.88
C ASN A 253 36.03 15.20 -18.53
N LEU A 254 36.25 15.45 -19.83
CA LEU A 254 37.36 14.85 -20.58
C LEU A 254 38.74 15.34 -20.11
N ASP A 255 38.79 16.47 -19.41
CA ASP A 255 39.98 17.09 -18.84
C ASP A 255 40.12 16.86 -17.33
N PHE A 256 39.18 16.16 -16.69
CA PHE A 256 39.16 15.85 -15.26
C PHE A 256 39.17 17.09 -14.34
N ALA A 257 38.86 18.28 -14.85
CA ALA A 257 38.79 19.50 -14.07
C ALA A 257 37.40 19.62 -13.42
N GLY A 258 37.33 19.25 -12.13
CA GLY A 258 36.14 19.41 -11.29
C GLY A 258 35.88 20.83 -10.84
#